data_AF-A0A520PCX3-F1
#
_entry.id   AF-A0A520PCX3-F1
#
_cell.length_a   1.000
_cell.length_b   1.000
_cell.length_c   1.000
_cell.angle_alpha   90.00
_cell.angle_beta   90.00
_cell.angle_gamma   90.00
#
_symmetry.space_group_name_H-M   'P 1'
#
loop_
_entity.id
_entity.type
_entity.pdbx_description
1 polymer ?
#
loop_
_entity_poly.entity_id
_entity_poly.type
_entity_poly.pdbx_seq_one_letter_code
_entity_poly.pdbx_strand_id
1 'polypeptide(L)'
;MTGQTGGPTETGTMSLGGMTAGYDFVIFDDIYMDWGLSAGGAGGKSYDGTLVVDEGGVFVEPWMGFNHKIGENTDFNYSFSYFMMPNSAAYDGKPAFNLRIDFIIN
;
A
#
# COMPACT_ATOMS: atom_id res chain seq x y z
N MET A 1 -15.62 -5.08 -8.82
CA MET A 1 -15.10 -6.24 -9.55
C MET A 1 -13.59 -6.08 -9.58
N THR A 2 -12.86 -6.74 -8.68
CA THR A 2 -11.41 -6.86 -8.74
C THR A 2 -11.08 -8.08 -9.59
N GLY A 3 -10.79 -7.84 -10.86
CA GLY A 3 -10.45 -8.87 -11.84
C GLY A 3 -8.97 -8.82 -12.19
N GLN A 4 -8.40 -9.98 -12.50
CA GLN A 4 -7.09 -10.09 -13.12
C GLN A 4 -7.15 -9.42 -14.50
N THR A 5 -6.38 -8.36 -14.69
CA THR A 5 -6.28 -7.68 -15.97
C THR A 5 -5.18 -8.32 -16.81
N GLY A 6 -5.47 -8.57 -18.09
CA GLY A 6 -4.51 -9.12 -19.06
C GLY A 6 -4.81 -10.55 -19.54
N GLY A 7 -4.08 -10.96 -20.57
CA GLY A 7 -4.12 -12.28 -21.21
C GLY A 7 -3.48 -13.40 -20.39
N PRO A 8 -3.36 -14.62 -20.97
CA PRO A 8 -2.87 -15.81 -20.25
C PRO A 8 -1.40 -15.74 -19.79
N THR A 9 -0.59 -14.90 -20.44
CA THR A 9 0.86 -14.77 -20.19
C THR A 9 1.25 -13.43 -19.55
N GLU A 10 0.28 -12.54 -19.33
CA GLU A 10 0.51 -11.21 -18.79
C GLU A 10 0.41 -11.29 -17.26
N THR A 11 1.49 -10.88 -16.59
CA THR A 11 1.64 -10.98 -15.12
C THR A 11 2.13 -9.64 -14.54
N GLY A 12 2.00 -9.47 -13.23
CA GLY A 12 2.36 -8.21 -12.55
C GLY A 12 1.23 -7.18 -12.51
N THR A 13 0.04 -7.55 -13.00
CA THR A 13 -1.17 -6.76 -12.82
C THR A 13 -1.88 -7.17 -11.53
N MET A 14 -2.25 -6.17 -10.73
CA MET A 14 -3.04 -6.33 -9.52
C MET A 14 -4.18 -5.31 -9.51
N SER A 15 -5.37 -5.79 -9.17
CA SER A 15 -6.57 -4.99 -8.99
C SER A 15 -6.98 -5.07 -7.52
N LEU A 16 -7.15 -3.90 -6.90
CA LEU A 16 -7.55 -3.74 -5.50
C LEU A 16 -8.84 -2.92 -5.42
N GLY A 17 -9.75 -3.31 -4.53
CA GLY A 17 -10.98 -2.59 -4.28
C GLY A 17 -11.43 -2.81 -2.84
N GLY A 18 -11.55 -1.75 -2.07
CA GLY A 18 -11.82 -1.85 -0.64
C GLY A 18 -12.21 -0.53 0.00
N MET A 19 -12.27 -0.56 1.32
CA MET A 19 -12.47 0.62 2.16
C MET A 19 -11.20 0.86 2.97
N THR A 20 -10.89 2.14 3.15
CA THR A 20 -9.82 2.59 4.04
C THR A 20 -10.45 3.39 5.17
N ALA A 21 -10.11 3.02 6.40
CA ALA A 21 -10.40 3.80 7.59
C ALA A 21 -9.08 4.19 8.24
N GLY A 22 -8.93 5.46 8.62
CA GLY A 22 -7.73 5.97 9.23
C GLY A 22 -8.04 7.08 10.22
N TYR A 23 -7.07 7.37 11.06
CA TYR A 23 -7.12 8.46 12.01
C TYR A 23 -5.79 9.21 12.01
N ASP A 24 -5.91 10.54 11.98
CA ASP A 24 -4.78 11.44 11.88
C ASP A 24 -4.67 12.22 13.19
N PHE A 25 -3.45 12.39 13.67
CA PHE A 25 -3.18 13.25 14.82
C PHE A 25 -1.88 14.02 14.65
N VAL A 26 -1.88 15.23 15.21
CA VAL A 26 -0.71 16.11 15.17
C VAL A 26 0.05 15.93 16.47
N ILE A 27 1.34 15.64 16.35
CA ILE A 27 2.28 15.56 17.47
C ILE A 27 3.15 16.82 17.39
N PHE A 28 2.95 17.77 18.30
CA PHE A 28 3.49 19.15 18.19
C PHE A 28 2.92 19.91 16.98
N ASP A 29 3.55 20.99 16.54
CA ASP A 29 3.05 21.80 15.42
C ASP A 29 3.49 21.26 14.03
N ASP A 30 4.57 20.46 13.99
CA ASP A 30 5.29 20.14 12.75
C ASP A 30 5.30 18.65 12.36
N ILE A 31 4.80 17.76 13.22
CA ILE A 31 4.76 16.31 12.95
C ILE A 31 3.30 15.86 12.88
N TYR A 32 2.95 15.26 11.76
CA TYR A 32 1.64 14.65 11.52
C TYR A 32 1.86 13.14 11.48
N MET A 33 1.08 12.42 12.28
CA MET A 33 1.07 10.97 12.26
C MET A 33 -0.31 10.49 11.85
N ASP A 34 -0.36 9.58 10.90
CA ASP A 34 -1.58 8.93 10.44
C ASP A 34 -1.42 7.42 10.56
N TRP A 35 -2.52 6.75 10.87
CA TRP A 35 -2.57 5.30 10.83
C TRP A 35 -3.94 4.85 10.39
N GLY A 36 -3.99 3.66 9.80
CA GLY A 36 -5.24 3.14 9.31
C GLY A 36 -5.18 1.69 8.89
N LEU A 37 -6.31 1.26 8.37
CA LEU A 37 -6.55 -0.08 7.87
C LEU A 37 -7.28 0.03 6.54
N SER A 38 -6.68 -0.53 5.51
CA SER A 38 -7.35 -0.79 4.23
C SER A 38 -7.77 -2.25 4.19
N ALA A 39 -9.02 -2.53 3.81
CA ALA A 39 -9.48 -3.90 3.65
C ALA A 39 -10.48 -4.00 2.49
N GLY A 40 -10.45 -5.13 1.77
CA GLY A 40 -11.33 -5.32 0.64
C GLY A 40 -11.02 -6.57 -0.16
N GLY A 41 -11.41 -6.57 -1.43
CA GLY A 41 -11.05 -7.60 -2.39
C GLY A 41 -9.81 -7.21 -3.19
N ALA A 42 -8.97 -8.20 -3.50
CA ALA A 42 -7.80 -8.07 -4.34
C ALA A 42 -7.75 -9.23 -5.32
N GLY A 43 -7.15 -9.02 -6.48
CA GLY A 43 -6.90 -10.07 -7.47
C GLY A 43 -5.76 -9.69 -8.39
N GLY A 44 -4.90 -10.63 -8.70
CA GLY A 44 -3.73 -10.40 -9.54
C GLY A 44 -3.15 -11.69 -10.09
N LYS A 45 -2.18 -11.54 -11.00
CA LYS A 45 -1.41 -12.65 -11.55
C LYS A 45 0.06 -12.51 -11.20
N SER A 46 0.60 -13.52 -10.53
CA SER A 46 2.02 -13.60 -10.15
C SER A 46 2.74 -14.64 -11.01
N TYR A 47 4.03 -14.41 -11.27
CA TYR A 47 4.92 -15.36 -11.95
C TYR A 47 6.14 -15.60 -11.06
N ASP A 48 6.41 -16.86 -10.73
CA ASP A 48 7.52 -17.25 -9.86
C ASP A 48 8.77 -17.72 -10.63
N GLY A 49 8.75 -17.62 -11.97
CA GLY A 49 9.80 -18.16 -12.84
C GLY A 49 9.48 -19.53 -13.46
N THR A 50 8.44 -20.21 -12.97
CA THR A 50 8.03 -21.56 -13.41
C THR A 50 6.53 -21.66 -13.67
N LEU A 51 5.72 -21.01 -12.84
CA LEU A 51 4.25 -21.06 -12.86
C LEU A 51 3.66 -19.65 -12.87
N VAL A 52 2.59 -19.48 -13.64
CA VAL A 52 1.70 -18.33 -13.53
C VAL A 52 0.60 -18.71 -12.54
N VAL A 53 0.47 -17.94 -11.46
CA VAL A 53 -0.54 -18.18 -10.43
C VAL A 53 -1.57 -17.06 -10.49
N ASP A 54 -2.81 -17.48 -10.72
CA ASP A 54 -3.99 -16.64 -10.64
C ASP A 54 -4.40 -16.53 -9.16
N GLU A 55 -4.16 -15.36 -8.55
CA GLU A 55 -4.46 -15.11 -7.15
C GLU A 55 -5.61 -14.11 -7.00
N GLY A 56 -6.40 -14.25 -5.94
CA GLY A 56 -7.40 -13.26 -5.60
C GLY A 56 -8.22 -13.64 -4.39
N GLY A 57 -8.48 -12.68 -3.52
CA GLY A 57 -9.08 -12.94 -2.22
C GLY A 57 -9.35 -11.65 -1.45
N VAL A 58 -9.52 -11.80 -0.15
CA VAL A 58 -9.61 -10.66 0.77
C VAL A 58 -8.20 -10.13 1.00
N PHE A 59 -8.00 -8.83 0.90
CA PHE A 59 -6.79 -8.18 1.37
C PHE A 59 -7.06 -7.36 2.63
N VAL A 60 -6.01 -7.25 3.44
CA VAL A 60 -5.96 -6.39 4.62
C VAL A 60 -4.58 -5.74 4.65
N GLU A 61 -4.55 -4.41 4.83
CA GLU A 61 -3.33 -3.63 4.88
C GLU A 61 -3.44 -2.60 6.01
N PRO A 62 -2.95 -2.90 7.22
CA PRO A 62 -2.66 -1.87 8.20
C PRO A 62 -1.48 -1.04 7.71
N TRP A 63 -1.56 0.26 7.93
CA TRP A 63 -0.51 1.21 7.59
C TRP A 63 -0.36 2.26 8.68
N MET A 64 0.84 2.82 8.77
CA MET A 64 1.20 3.90 9.67
C MET A 64 2.17 4.81 8.96
N GLY A 65 1.86 6.09 8.92
CA GLY A 65 2.65 7.12 8.26
C GLY A 65 3.00 8.27 9.19
N PHE A 66 4.01 9.00 8.75
CA PHE A 66 4.56 10.17 9.42
C PHE A 66 4.88 11.20 8.35
N ASN A 67 4.46 12.43 8.59
CA ASN A 67 4.83 13.60 7.80
C ASN A 67 5.48 14.61 8.74
N HIS A 68 6.66 15.05 8.36
CA HIS A 68 7.44 16.04 9.07
C HIS A 68 7.60 17.26 8.16
N LYS A 69 7.12 18.41 8.62
CA LYS A 69 7.41 19.68 7.98
C LYS A 69 8.83 20.11 8.37
N ILE A 70 9.70 20.27 7.38
CA ILE A 70 11.08 20.71 7.56
C ILE A 70 11.17 22.13 6.99
N GLY A 71 11.00 23.12 7.85
CA GLY A 71 10.89 24.51 7.44
C GLY A 71 9.60 24.76 6.64
N GLU A 72 9.62 25.76 5.76
CA GLU A 72 8.41 26.20 5.04
C GLU A 72 8.17 25.47 3.71
N ASN A 73 9.20 24.83 3.15
CA ASN A 73 9.21 24.39 1.75
C ASN A 73 9.54 22.91 1.56
N THR A 74 9.55 22.10 2.62
CA THR A 74 9.92 20.68 2.51
C THR A 74 9.07 19.83 3.44
N ASP A 75 8.41 18.82 2.88
CA ASP A 75 7.69 17.82 3.63
C ASP A 75 8.36 16.46 3.48
N PHE A 76 8.78 15.89 4.61
CA PHE A 76 9.37 14.56 4.67
C PHE A 76 8.32 13.56 5.13
N ASN A 77 7.95 12.64 4.24
CA ASN A 77 6.88 11.66 4.46
C ASN A 77 7.47 10.26 4.46
N TYR A 78 7.22 9.47 5.49
CA TYR A 78 7.57 8.06 5.49
C TYR A 78 6.46 7.23 6.10
N SER A 79 6.26 6.03 5.58
CA SER A 79 5.23 5.12 6.09
C SER A 79 5.64 3.67 5.99
N PHE A 80 4.98 2.86 6.81
CA PHE A 80 5.07 1.42 6.81
C PHE A 80 3.69 0.85 6.55
N SER A 81 3.61 -0.21 5.75
CA SER A 81 2.38 -0.97 5.59
C SER A 81 2.65 -2.47 5.58
N TYR A 82 1.62 -3.25 5.90
CA TYR A 82 1.67 -4.71 5.91
C TYR A 82 0.60 -5.25 4.97
N PHE A 83 0.94 -5.43 3.70
CA PHE A 83 -0.03 -5.90 2.73
C PHE A 83 -0.23 -7.43 2.82
N MET A 84 -1.42 -7.86 3.24
CA MET A 84 -1.77 -9.28 3.41
C MET A 84 -2.91 -9.69 2.49
N MET A 85 -2.72 -10.79 1.76
CA MET A 85 -3.76 -11.51 1.05
C MET A 85 -3.64 -13.01 1.44
N PRO A 86 -4.51 -13.55 2.33
CA PRO A 86 -4.29 -14.87 2.97
C PRO A 86 -4.15 -16.07 2.02
N ASN A 87 -4.56 -15.93 0.77
CA ASN A 87 -4.46 -16.95 -0.27
C ASN A 87 -3.40 -16.64 -1.34
N SER A 88 -2.44 -15.77 -1.03
CA SER A 88 -1.32 -15.41 -1.89
C SER A 88 0.00 -15.76 -1.24
N ALA A 89 0.94 -16.27 -2.05
CA ALA A 89 2.33 -16.41 -1.65
C ALA A 89 3.14 -15.13 -1.90
N ALA A 90 2.67 -14.26 -2.80
CA ALA A 90 3.32 -12.99 -3.13
C ALA A 90 2.99 -11.87 -2.13
N TYR A 91 1.79 -11.91 -1.55
CA TYR A 91 1.22 -10.90 -0.66
C TYR A 91 1.03 -11.46 0.75
N ASP A 92 2.15 -11.85 1.37
CA ASP A 92 2.22 -12.64 2.61
C ASP A 92 2.44 -11.78 3.87
N GLY A 93 2.10 -10.50 3.83
CA GLY A 93 2.31 -9.61 4.97
C GLY A 93 3.77 -9.26 5.20
N LYS A 94 4.60 -9.14 4.16
CA LYS A 94 5.92 -8.54 4.31
C LYS A 94 5.78 -7.03 4.57
N PRO A 95 6.62 -6.44 5.45
CA PRO A 95 6.64 -5.01 5.67
C PRO A 95 7.04 -4.28 4.40
N ALA A 96 6.21 -3.34 3.98
CA ALA A 96 6.54 -2.36 2.95
C ALA A 96 6.96 -1.04 3.61
N PHE A 97 7.94 -0.38 3.01
CA PHE A 97 8.39 0.96 3.41
C PHE A 97 8.16 1.93 2.25
N ASN A 98 7.51 3.04 2.52
CA ASN A 98 7.34 4.14 1.58
C ASN A 98 8.07 5.37 2.11
N LEU A 99 8.75 6.08 1.21
CA LEU A 99 9.39 7.36 1.48
C LEU A 99 9.04 8.32 0.35
N ARG A 100 8.59 9.51 0.71
CA ARG A 100 8.35 10.62 -0.21
C ARG A 100 8.91 11.90 0.38
N ILE A 101 9.60 12.68 -0.45
CA ILE A 101 10.11 14.00 -0.08
C ILE A 101 9.48 14.97 -1.07
N ASP A 102 8.65 15.88 -0.54
CA ASP A 102 7.97 16.88 -1.34
C ASP A 102 8.68 18.23 -1.15
N PHE A 103 9.05 18.88 -2.26
CA PHE A 103 9.63 20.21 -2.25
C PHE A 103 8.59 21.21 -2.76
N ILE A 104 8.34 22.26 -1.99
CA ILE A 104 7.47 23.36 -2.39
C ILE A 104 8.35 24.41 -3.06
N ILE A 105 8.12 24.67 -4.34
CA ILE A 105 8.85 25.67 -5.11
C ILE A 105 7.88 26.81 -5.40
N ASN A 106 8.19 27.99 -4.86
CA ASN A 106 7.46 29.24 -5.10
C ASN A 106 8.07 30.03 -6.25
#